data_AF-A0A9P9DK54-F1
#
_entry.id   AF-A0A9P9DK54-F1
#
_cell.length_a   1.000
_cell.length_b   1.000
_cell.length_c   1.000
_cell.angle_alpha   90.00
_cell.angle_beta   90.00
_cell.angle_gamma   90.00
#
_symmetry.space_group_name_H-M   'P 1'
#
loop_
_entity.id
_entity.type
_entity.pdbx_description
1 polymer ?
#
loop_
_entity_poly.entity_id
_entity_poly.type
_entity_poly.pdbx_seq_one_letter_code
_entity_poly.pdbx_strand_id
1 'polypeptide(L)'
;MAQDQVNRETGQEPQASHSPETSEAPLPVERTRTAQEQPQDAEASSNQQNESTHAPEPTQAATLEALPANPLQVEDEHDDADSTYNASEGSASYVASLASSILNYRYENGRRYHAFRDGAYLVPNDEEEQNRMDLGHHIYSLVLGGKMKLAPLSDKPQRVLDIGTGTGIWAIDFADENPSAEVLGTDLSPIQPEWIPPNCSFEVDDFESNWLYTRPFDFIHARELEGCIADELKLFQQAHEHLVPGGYFEMQAVGAQFLSDDDTIEKATNAQMWMENIRKGAAMFGKPIDSHPTWKNKMEEAGFVDVTQEIRKVPIGAWPKDPTLKEIGRFQSLQEAKVIESYTPAVFSRVLGWSNEEIQVFIAKIKNELKDPAIHLYLPVYFVWGRKPEGV
;
A
#
# COMPACT_ATOMS: atom_id res chain seq x y z
N MET A 1 63.47 35.21 37.06
CA MET A 1 63.02 33.85 37.46
C MET A 1 62.31 33.23 36.27
N ALA A 2 62.74 32.01 35.92
CA ALA A 2 62.24 31.06 34.91
C ALA A 2 62.37 31.41 33.41
N GLN A 3 63.18 30.56 32.73
CA GLN A 3 63.46 30.44 31.30
C GLN A 3 62.56 29.38 30.64
N ASP A 4 62.62 29.34 29.31
CA ASP A 4 62.60 28.17 28.39
C ASP A 4 61.51 28.26 27.29
N GLN A 5 61.71 27.83 26.06
CA GLN A 5 62.88 27.69 25.16
C GLN A 5 62.27 27.38 23.77
N VAL A 6 62.95 27.79 22.71
CA VAL A 6 62.59 27.65 21.29
C VAL A 6 62.97 26.26 20.77
N ASN A 7 62.18 25.65 19.86
CA ASN A 7 62.75 24.95 18.69
C ASN A 7 61.74 24.70 17.54
N ARG A 8 62.26 24.82 16.31
CA ARG A 8 61.67 24.53 14.98
C ARG A 8 62.18 23.17 14.46
N GLU A 9 61.41 22.53 13.56
CA GLU A 9 61.80 21.78 12.33
C GLU A 9 60.62 20.86 11.88
N THR A 10 60.02 21.02 10.68
CA THR A 10 60.24 20.43 9.32
C THR A 10 59.28 19.27 8.94
N GLY A 11 58.87 19.21 7.66
CA GLY A 11 58.16 18.09 6.99
C GLY A 11 57.19 18.58 5.89
N GLN A 12 57.57 18.67 4.61
CA GLN A 12 57.59 17.66 3.51
C GLN A 12 56.22 17.33 2.86
N GLU A 13 56.03 17.79 1.62
CA GLU A 13 55.04 17.33 0.62
C GLU A 13 55.68 16.33 -0.38
N PRO A 14 54.92 15.39 -0.98
CA PRO A 14 55.39 14.66 -2.15
C PRO A 14 54.62 15.03 -3.44
N GLN A 15 55.40 15.23 -4.51
CA GLN A 15 54.97 15.31 -5.90
C GLN A 15 54.74 13.90 -6.47
N ALA A 16 53.76 13.75 -7.37
CA ALA A 16 53.51 12.55 -8.15
C ALA A 16 53.91 12.76 -9.62
N SER A 17 54.66 11.81 -10.17
CA SER A 17 55.02 11.67 -11.59
C SER A 17 54.57 10.29 -12.08
N HIS A 18 53.92 10.22 -13.25
CA HIS A 18 54.16 9.20 -14.29
C HIS A 18 53.24 9.40 -15.50
N SER A 19 53.86 9.53 -16.69
CA SER A 19 53.27 9.22 -18.01
C SER A 19 53.36 7.71 -18.27
N PRO A 20 52.64 7.16 -19.28
CA PRO A 20 53.26 7.03 -20.61
C PRO A 20 52.34 7.26 -21.85
N GLU A 21 53.02 7.48 -22.97
CA GLU A 21 52.70 7.43 -24.42
C GLU A 21 51.80 6.24 -24.87
N THR A 22 51.14 6.14 -26.04
CA THR A 22 50.99 6.91 -27.31
C THR A 22 49.85 6.32 -28.18
N SER A 23 49.40 7.10 -29.17
CA SER A 23 48.91 6.69 -30.53
C SER A 23 47.45 6.23 -30.73
N GLU A 24 46.64 7.06 -31.40
CA GLU A 24 46.25 6.87 -32.82
C GLU A 24 45.39 8.07 -33.34
N ALA A 25 45.59 8.43 -34.61
CA ALA A 25 44.94 9.53 -35.33
C ALA A 25 43.79 9.03 -36.26
N PRO A 26 42.90 9.90 -36.79
CA PRO A 26 41.60 9.46 -37.31
C PRO A 26 41.32 9.71 -38.83
N LEU A 27 40.27 9.02 -39.34
CA LEU A 27 39.43 9.23 -40.57
C LEU A 27 40.00 8.81 -41.95
N PRO A 28 39.19 8.55 -43.02
CA PRO A 28 37.77 8.91 -43.28
C PRO A 28 36.84 7.81 -43.91
N VAL A 29 35.52 7.86 -43.71
CA VAL A 29 34.42 8.24 -44.65
C VAL A 29 34.53 7.71 -46.09
N GLU A 30 33.58 6.85 -46.48
CA GLU A 30 33.13 6.72 -47.88
C GLU A 30 31.60 6.47 -47.97
N ARG A 31 30.95 7.21 -48.87
CA ARG A 31 29.53 7.16 -49.26
C ARG A 31 29.47 6.78 -50.74
N THR A 32 28.63 5.81 -51.12
CA THR A 32 27.91 5.75 -52.43
C THR A 32 26.91 4.58 -52.40
N ARG A 33 25.58 4.81 -52.36
CA ARG A 33 24.60 5.00 -53.46
C ARG A 33 24.49 3.85 -54.48
N THR A 34 23.43 3.04 -54.29
CA THR A 34 22.43 2.47 -55.24
C THR A 34 22.70 2.52 -56.75
N ALA A 35 22.44 1.41 -57.47
CA ALA A 35 21.22 1.19 -58.28
C ALA A 35 21.26 -0.12 -59.12
N GLN A 36 20.07 -0.74 -59.21
CA GLN A 36 19.42 -1.46 -60.33
C GLN A 36 20.09 -2.65 -61.06
N GLU A 37 19.38 -3.80 -61.04
CA GLU A 37 18.88 -4.45 -62.27
C GLU A 37 17.74 -5.46 -61.94
N GLN A 38 16.64 -5.36 -62.67
CA GLN A 38 15.55 -6.34 -62.85
C GLN A 38 15.75 -6.95 -64.25
N PRO A 39 15.25 -8.17 -64.60
CA PRO A 39 13.82 -8.34 -64.90
C PRO A 39 13.20 -9.77 -64.78
N GLN A 40 11.85 -9.81 -64.81
CA GLN A 40 10.94 -10.78 -65.52
C GLN A 40 10.98 -12.28 -65.13
N ASP A 41 9.91 -13.08 -65.04
CA ASP A 41 8.50 -13.09 -65.48
C ASP A 41 7.72 -14.12 -64.64
N ALA A 42 6.39 -13.95 -64.48
CA ALA A 42 5.36 -14.99 -64.73
C ALA A 42 3.95 -14.59 -64.21
N GLU A 43 3.05 -14.35 -65.18
CA GLU A 43 1.61 -14.69 -65.29
C GLU A 43 0.93 -15.44 -64.12
N ALA A 44 -0.37 -15.32 -63.80
CA ALA A 44 -1.52 -14.56 -64.28
C ALA A 44 -2.68 -14.79 -63.30
N SER A 45 -3.55 -13.79 -63.10
CA SER A 45 -5.03 -13.91 -63.21
C SER A 45 -5.76 -12.88 -62.35
N SER A 46 -6.68 -12.21 -63.04
CA SER A 46 -7.62 -11.21 -62.60
C SER A 46 -8.56 -11.67 -61.49
N ASN A 47 -8.76 -10.83 -60.47
CA ASN A 47 -10.11 -10.41 -60.08
C ASN A 47 -10.07 -9.10 -59.28
N GLN A 48 -10.85 -8.13 -59.73
CA GLN A 48 -11.11 -6.87 -59.05
C GLN A 48 -12.01 -7.12 -57.83
N GLN A 49 -11.64 -6.59 -56.66
CA GLN A 49 -12.58 -6.14 -55.63
C GLN A 49 -11.88 -5.30 -54.55
N ASN A 50 -12.33 -4.04 -54.44
CA ASN A 50 -12.28 -3.08 -53.33
C ASN A 50 -11.05 -2.99 -52.41
N GLU A 51 -10.38 -1.83 -52.50
CA GLU A 51 -9.60 -1.23 -51.43
C GLU A 51 -10.48 -0.89 -50.21
N SER A 52 -10.11 -1.41 -49.04
CA SER A 52 -10.32 -0.74 -47.77
C SER A 52 -9.20 -1.14 -46.81
N THR A 53 -8.34 -0.17 -46.48
CA THR A 53 -7.23 -0.28 -45.55
C THR A 53 -7.74 -0.54 -44.13
N HIS A 54 -7.42 -1.72 -43.56
CA HIS A 54 -7.61 -1.98 -42.14
C HIS A 54 -6.25 -1.98 -41.42
N ALA A 55 -6.06 -0.96 -40.61
CA ALA A 55 -5.00 -0.85 -39.61
C ALA A 55 -5.22 -1.91 -38.50
N PRO A 56 -4.16 -2.32 -37.77
CA PRO A 56 -4.30 -3.27 -36.67
C PRO A 56 -5.13 -2.66 -35.53
N GLU A 57 -6.11 -3.43 -35.05
CA GLU A 57 -6.97 -3.05 -33.91
C GLU A 57 -6.16 -2.82 -32.63
N PRO A 58 -6.52 -1.82 -31.81
CA PRO A 58 -5.91 -1.59 -30.52
C PRO A 58 -6.39 -2.61 -29.48
N THR A 59 -5.45 -3.02 -28.64
CA THR A 59 -5.58 -3.79 -27.42
C THR A 59 -6.80 -3.40 -26.60
N GLN A 60 -7.55 -4.40 -26.12
CA GLN A 60 -8.73 -4.23 -25.27
C GLN A 60 -8.41 -3.33 -24.07
N ALA A 61 -9.10 -2.19 -24.00
CA ALA A 61 -9.08 -1.33 -22.84
C ALA A 61 -9.71 -2.08 -21.65
N ALA A 62 -8.98 -2.13 -20.54
CA ALA A 62 -9.46 -2.64 -19.27
C ALA A 62 -10.79 -1.98 -18.88
N THR A 63 -11.81 -2.80 -18.62
CA THR A 63 -13.03 -2.37 -17.97
C THR A 63 -12.73 -2.03 -16.51
N LEU A 64 -12.66 -0.74 -16.19
CA LEU A 64 -12.77 -0.25 -14.82
C LEU A 64 -14.13 -0.68 -14.27
N GLU A 65 -14.16 -1.54 -13.25
CA GLU A 65 -15.40 -1.83 -12.54
C GLU A 65 -15.90 -0.54 -11.88
N ALA A 66 -17.16 -0.19 -12.17
CA ALA A 66 -17.76 1.04 -11.70
C ALA A 66 -18.00 1.00 -10.18
N LEU A 67 -17.79 2.14 -9.53
CA LEU A 67 -18.17 2.36 -8.13
C LEU A 67 -19.63 1.94 -7.89
N PRO A 68 -19.98 1.45 -6.67
CA PRO A 68 -21.33 0.99 -6.36
C PRO A 68 -22.37 2.08 -6.68
N ALA A 69 -23.33 1.74 -7.56
CA ALA A 69 -24.30 2.66 -8.14
C ALA A 69 -25.42 3.12 -7.19
N ASN A 70 -25.48 2.59 -5.96
CA ASN A 70 -26.50 2.96 -4.99
C ASN A 70 -26.07 4.22 -4.22
N PRO A 71 -26.83 5.33 -4.30
CA PRO A 71 -26.53 6.54 -3.55
C PRO A 71 -26.86 6.38 -2.07
N LEU A 72 -26.01 6.92 -1.19
CA LEU A 72 -26.25 6.95 0.26
C LEU A 72 -27.31 8.02 0.62
N GLN A 73 -28.24 7.68 1.53
CA GLN A 73 -29.33 8.59 1.95
C GLN A 73 -28.97 9.33 3.25
N VAL A 74 -29.33 10.61 3.38
CA VAL A 74 -28.93 11.52 4.51
C VAL A 74 -30.01 11.66 5.60
N GLU A 75 -29.65 11.68 6.89
CA GLU A 75 -30.57 11.80 8.04
C GLU A 75 -30.58 13.18 8.74
N ASP A 76 -31.71 13.51 9.41
CA ASP A 76 -31.90 14.72 10.22
C ASP A 76 -31.66 14.44 11.74
N GLU A 77 -30.58 15.01 12.29
CA GLU A 77 -30.17 15.45 13.66
C GLU A 77 -30.55 14.77 15.04
N HIS A 78 -29.49 14.60 15.88
CA HIS A 78 -29.29 14.65 17.37
C HIS A 78 -28.85 13.42 18.24
N ASP A 79 -27.72 13.62 18.97
CA ASP A 79 -27.15 13.18 20.32
C ASP A 79 -27.21 11.72 20.84
N ASP A 80 -26.32 11.13 21.68
CA ASP A 80 -25.12 11.48 22.50
C ASP A 80 -24.48 10.13 23.01
N ALA A 81 -23.15 9.96 23.11
CA ALA A 81 -22.29 9.90 24.33
C ALA A 81 -21.77 8.50 24.79
N ASP A 82 -20.57 8.52 25.39
CA ASP A 82 -19.46 7.54 25.46
C ASP A 82 -19.40 6.64 26.74
N SER A 83 -18.58 5.57 26.74
CA SER A 83 -17.89 5.03 27.94
C SER A 83 -16.77 4.00 27.64
N THR A 84 -15.65 4.19 28.34
CA THR A 84 -14.33 3.53 28.23
C THR A 84 -14.21 2.23 29.06
N TYR A 85 -13.38 1.27 28.63
CA TYR A 85 -12.98 0.07 29.39
C TYR A 85 -11.45 -0.06 29.52
N ASN A 86 -10.97 -0.46 30.71
CA ASN A 86 -9.57 -0.74 31.06
C ASN A 86 -9.31 -2.26 31.03
N ALA A 87 -8.16 -2.70 30.48
CA ALA A 87 -7.71 -4.11 30.50
C ALA A 87 -6.32 -4.24 31.15
N SER A 88 -6.12 -5.34 31.90
CA SER A 88 -4.90 -5.69 32.63
C SER A 88 -4.07 -6.77 31.92
N GLU A 89 -2.75 -6.63 31.95
CA GLU A 89 -1.74 -7.46 31.30
C GLU A 89 -1.57 -8.87 31.90
N GLY A 90 -1.28 -9.85 31.02
CA GLY A 90 -0.80 -11.19 31.33
C GLY A 90 0.08 -11.73 30.19
N SER A 91 1.30 -12.14 30.55
CA SER A 91 2.45 -12.46 29.69
C SER A 91 2.40 -13.82 28.98
N ALA A 92 2.95 -13.90 27.76
CA ALA A 92 3.48 -15.15 27.18
C ALA A 92 4.62 -14.91 26.16
N SER A 93 5.57 -15.84 26.13
CA SER A 93 6.94 -15.71 25.61
C SER A 93 7.08 -15.65 24.08
N TYR A 94 7.77 -14.61 23.57
CA TYR A 94 8.28 -14.54 22.20
C TYR A 94 9.58 -15.34 22.00
N VAL A 95 9.64 -16.10 20.90
CA VAL A 95 10.87 -16.75 20.40
C VAL A 95 11.35 -16.01 19.15
N ALA A 96 12.17 -14.98 19.34
CA ALA A 96 13.25 -14.57 18.43
C ALA A 96 14.09 -13.49 19.12
N SER A 97 15.43 -13.62 19.09
CA SER A 97 16.32 -12.55 19.52
C SER A 97 16.27 -11.41 18.50
N LEU A 98 15.57 -10.32 18.81
CA LEU A 98 15.63 -9.10 18.02
C LEU A 98 17.06 -8.56 18.00
N ALA A 99 17.62 -8.34 16.82
CA ALA A 99 18.87 -7.60 16.71
C ALA A 99 18.66 -6.17 17.22
N SER A 100 19.56 -5.66 18.06
CA SER A 100 19.42 -4.32 18.68
C SER A 100 19.21 -3.19 17.65
N SER A 101 19.70 -3.37 16.43
CA SER A 101 19.51 -2.44 15.31
C SER A 101 18.06 -2.29 14.86
N ILE A 102 17.22 -3.32 15.03
CA ILE A 102 15.79 -3.30 14.66
C ILE A 102 14.98 -2.42 15.62
N LEU A 103 15.48 -2.17 16.83
CA LEU A 103 14.85 -1.33 17.86
C LEU A 103 15.34 0.13 17.86
N ASN A 104 16.26 0.49 16.95
CA ASN A 104 16.80 1.85 16.85
C ASN A 104 15.84 2.79 16.08
N TYR A 105 14.65 3.00 16.64
CA TYR A 105 13.61 3.79 16.00
C TYR A 105 14.02 5.24 15.72
N ARG A 106 13.49 5.79 14.63
CA ARG A 106 13.65 7.20 14.26
C ARG A 106 12.50 8.01 14.84
N TYR A 107 12.78 9.19 15.40
CA TYR A 107 11.75 10.08 15.93
C TYR A 107 11.76 11.40 15.16
N GLU A 108 10.60 11.79 14.62
CA GLU A 108 10.42 13.06 13.92
C GLU A 108 9.05 13.65 14.20
N ASN A 109 8.98 14.96 14.45
CA ASN A 109 7.74 15.67 14.75
C ASN A 109 6.90 15.02 15.88
N GLY A 110 7.57 14.41 16.87
CA GLY A 110 6.92 13.74 18.00
C GLY A 110 6.42 12.32 17.71
N ARG A 111 6.58 11.81 16.48
CA ARG A 111 6.16 10.45 16.07
C ARG A 111 7.36 9.51 15.94
N ARG A 112 7.14 8.22 16.17
CA ARG A 112 8.13 7.15 16.04
C ARG A 112 8.00 6.47 14.68
N TYR A 113 9.12 6.19 14.01
CA TYR A 113 9.20 5.55 12.70
C TYR A 113 10.15 4.33 12.73
N HIS A 114 9.96 3.45 11.75
CA HIS A 114 10.69 2.20 11.52
C HIS A 114 12.22 2.35 11.49
N ALA A 115 12.94 1.39 12.10
CA ALA A 115 14.40 1.34 12.10
C ALA A 115 14.97 0.38 11.03
N PHE A 116 14.28 -0.74 10.77
CA PHE A 116 14.62 -1.68 9.72
C PHE A 116 14.12 -1.11 8.38
N ARG A 117 15.02 -1.00 7.39
CA ARG A 117 14.80 -0.26 6.13
C ARG A 117 14.35 1.20 6.35
N ASP A 118 15.08 1.93 7.19
CA ASP A 118 14.83 3.36 7.47
C ASP A 118 14.58 4.16 6.18
N GLY A 119 13.49 4.93 6.20
CA GLY A 119 13.06 5.75 5.07
C GLY A 119 12.28 5.03 3.98
N ALA A 120 12.05 3.71 4.06
CA ALA A 120 11.25 2.96 3.08
C ALA A 120 9.72 3.06 3.31
N TYR A 121 9.31 3.58 4.47
CA TYR A 121 7.91 3.75 4.89
C TYR A 121 7.72 5.13 5.51
N LEU A 122 6.66 5.82 5.09
CA LEU A 122 6.36 7.19 5.50
C LEU A 122 5.42 7.29 6.70
N VAL A 123 4.84 6.17 7.14
CA VAL A 123 3.89 6.12 8.26
C VAL A 123 4.63 5.82 9.58
N PRO A 124 4.23 6.43 10.70
CA PRO A 124 4.72 6.09 12.04
C PRO A 124 4.49 4.62 12.44
N ASN A 125 5.02 4.20 13.58
CA ASN A 125 4.75 2.89 14.21
C ASN A 125 4.62 2.96 15.75
N ASP A 126 4.34 4.16 16.27
CA ASP A 126 4.08 4.40 17.70
C ASP A 126 2.71 3.88 18.15
N GLU A 127 2.46 3.91 19.46
CA GLU A 127 1.21 3.46 20.08
C GLU A 127 -0.03 4.20 19.52
N GLU A 128 0.12 5.48 19.16
CA GLU A 128 -0.98 6.24 18.55
C GLU A 128 -1.35 5.67 17.18
N GLU A 129 -0.35 5.26 16.39
CA GLU A 129 -0.56 4.60 15.11
C GLU A 129 -1.14 3.20 15.26
N GLN A 130 -0.69 2.44 16.26
CA GLN A 130 -1.25 1.11 16.56
C GLN A 130 -2.74 1.20 16.89
N ASN A 131 -3.13 2.14 17.75
CA ASN A 131 -4.54 2.41 18.06
C ASN A 131 -5.35 2.82 16.81
N ARG A 132 -4.75 3.51 15.85
CA ARG A 132 -5.38 3.84 14.57
C ARG A 132 -5.58 2.59 13.70
N MET A 133 -4.60 1.69 13.64
CA MET A 133 -4.72 0.42 12.91
C MET A 133 -5.82 -0.46 13.50
N ASP A 134 -5.90 -0.56 14.84
CA ASP A 134 -6.93 -1.36 15.52
C ASP A 134 -8.34 -0.78 15.31
N LEU A 135 -8.49 0.56 15.32
CA LEU A 135 -9.75 1.21 14.93
C LEU A 135 -10.11 0.90 13.46
N GLY A 136 -9.14 0.91 12.56
CA GLY A 136 -9.31 0.48 11.17
C GLY A 136 -9.81 -0.97 11.09
N HIS A 137 -9.21 -1.89 11.85
CA HIS A 137 -9.65 -3.28 11.91
C HIS A 137 -11.12 -3.41 12.36
N HIS A 138 -11.53 -2.66 13.39
CA HIS A 138 -12.93 -2.62 13.82
C HIS A 138 -13.88 -2.14 12.72
N ILE A 139 -13.50 -1.09 11.98
CA ILE A 139 -14.29 -0.58 10.85
C ILE A 139 -14.41 -1.64 9.75
N TYR A 140 -13.34 -2.35 9.41
CA TYR A 140 -13.40 -3.46 8.46
C TYR A 140 -14.33 -4.58 8.94
N SER A 141 -14.32 -4.92 10.23
CA SER A 141 -15.24 -5.91 10.81
C SER A 141 -16.70 -5.49 10.61
N LEU A 142 -17.04 -4.23 10.87
CA LEU A 142 -18.38 -3.69 10.61
C LEU A 142 -18.74 -3.72 9.11
N VAL A 143 -17.83 -3.25 8.25
CA VAL A 143 -18.01 -3.22 6.78
C VAL A 143 -18.21 -4.63 6.22
N LEU A 144 -17.53 -5.64 6.77
CA LEU A 144 -17.59 -7.04 6.35
C LEU A 144 -18.71 -7.83 7.03
N GLY A 145 -19.45 -7.22 7.96
CA GLY A 145 -20.50 -7.90 8.74
C GLY A 145 -19.94 -9.01 9.63
N GLY A 146 -18.78 -8.78 10.23
CA GLY A 146 -18.07 -9.71 11.12
C GLY A 146 -17.26 -10.79 10.41
N LYS A 147 -17.17 -10.78 9.07
CA LYS A 147 -16.32 -11.73 8.33
C LYS A 147 -14.88 -11.23 8.27
N MET A 148 -13.92 -12.15 8.37
CA MET A 148 -12.49 -11.83 8.24
C MET A 148 -11.99 -11.73 6.78
N LYS A 149 -12.74 -12.31 5.83
CA LYS A 149 -12.37 -12.41 4.40
C LYS A 149 -13.62 -12.48 3.51
N LEU A 150 -13.47 -12.13 2.23
CA LEU A 150 -14.47 -12.32 1.18
C LEU A 150 -14.14 -13.47 0.24
N ALA A 151 -12.87 -13.85 0.13
CA ALA A 151 -12.44 -14.99 -0.67
C ALA A 151 -13.13 -16.28 -0.19
N PRO A 152 -13.67 -17.10 -1.12
CA PRO A 152 -14.37 -18.34 -0.82
C PRO A 152 -13.40 -19.49 -0.51
N LEU A 153 -12.49 -19.24 0.43
CA LEU A 153 -11.58 -20.23 1.01
C LEU A 153 -12.35 -21.38 1.66
N SER A 154 -11.76 -22.59 1.60
CA SER A 154 -12.21 -23.77 2.33
C SER A 154 -12.44 -23.50 3.82
N ASP A 155 -13.40 -24.21 4.42
CA ASP A 155 -13.74 -24.12 5.85
C ASP A 155 -12.61 -24.58 6.79
N LYS A 156 -11.52 -25.15 6.26
CA LYS A 156 -10.40 -25.70 7.04
C LYS A 156 -9.05 -25.35 6.42
N PRO A 157 -8.67 -24.07 6.33
CA PRO A 157 -7.32 -23.72 5.90
C PRO A 157 -6.30 -24.35 6.86
N GLN A 158 -5.16 -24.77 6.32
CA GLN A 158 -4.08 -25.37 7.11
C GLN A 158 -2.96 -24.38 7.37
N ARG A 159 -2.65 -23.50 6.41
CA ARG A 159 -1.59 -22.50 6.55
C ARG A 159 -1.98 -21.17 5.91
N VAL A 160 -1.92 -20.10 6.70
CA VAL A 160 -2.33 -18.75 6.31
C VAL A 160 -1.20 -17.75 6.54
N LEU A 161 -1.02 -16.83 5.61
CA LEU A 161 -0.08 -15.72 5.71
C LEU A 161 -0.83 -14.40 5.74
N ASP A 162 -0.52 -13.54 6.71
CA ASP A 162 -0.95 -12.14 6.76
C ASP A 162 0.28 -11.26 6.55
N ILE A 163 0.42 -10.65 5.37
CA ILE A 163 1.57 -9.79 5.05
C ILE A 163 1.30 -8.35 5.45
N GLY A 164 2.32 -7.68 6.01
CA GLY A 164 2.17 -6.33 6.54
C GLY A 164 1.14 -6.27 7.68
N THR A 165 1.27 -7.20 8.62
CA THR A 165 0.25 -7.49 9.64
C THR A 165 0.03 -6.35 10.66
N GLY A 166 0.94 -5.36 10.73
CA GLY A 166 0.81 -4.23 11.65
C GLY A 166 0.80 -4.68 13.10
N THR A 167 -0.30 -4.43 13.83
CA THR A 167 -0.47 -4.88 15.22
C THR A 167 -0.63 -6.40 15.34
N GLY A 168 -0.91 -7.10 14.25
CA GLY A 168 -1.21 -8.53 14.26
C GLY A 168 -2.68 -8.86 14.51
N ILE A 169 -3.54 -7.87 14.74
CA ILE A 169 -4.93 -8.08 15.15
C ILE A 169 -5.74 -8.94 14.17
N TRP A 170 -5.53 -8.76 12.86
CA TRP A 170 -6.20 -9.61 11.87
C TRP A 170 -5.75 -11.07 11.96
N ALA A 171 -4.43 -11.30 12.05
CA ALA A 171 -3.86 -12.64 12.16
C ALA A 171 -4.33 -13.36 13.44
N ILE A 172 -4.41 -12.63 14.55
CA ILE A 172 -4.90 -13.14 15.84
C ILE A 172 -6.36 -13.56 15.74
N ASP A 173 -7.24 -12.67 15.27
CA ASP A 173 -8.67 -12.96 15.16
C ASP A 173 -8.93 -14.10 14.17
N PHE A 174 -8.19 -14.16 13.06
CA PHE A 174 -8.29 -15.26 12.11
C PHE A 174 -7.84 -16.59 12.73
N ALA A 175 -6.78 -16.58 13.53
CA ALA A 175 -6.26 -17.77 14.22
C ALA A 175 -7.25 -18.30 15.27
N ASP A 176 -7.94 -17.41 15.99
CA ASP A 176 -9.00 -17.76 16.94
C ASP A 176 -10.22 -18.39 16.25
N GLU A 177 -10.63 -17.85 15.09
CA GLU A 177 -11.72 -18.44 14.28
C GLU A 177 -11.33 -19.79 13.65
N ASN A 178 -10.03 -20.03 13.43
CA ASN A 178 -9.50 -21.19 12.70
C ASN A 178 -8.42 -21.93 13.52
N PRO A 179 -8.77 -22.58 14.65
CA PRO A 179 -7.80 -23.18 15.57
C PRO A 179 -6.99 -24.34 14.98
N SER A 180 -7.38 -24.86 13.81
CA SER A 180 -6.61 -25.88 13.07
C SER A 180 -5.59 -25.32 12.08
N ALA A 181 -5.63 -24.01 11.79
CA ALA A 181 -4.74 -23.36 10.83
C ALA A 181 -3.48 -22.84 11.53
N GLU A 182 -2.32 -22.98 10.90
CA GLU A 182 -1.10 -22.25 11.21
C GLU A 182 -1.20 -20.86 10.59
N VAL A 183 -1.25 -19.80 11.40
CA VAL A 183 -1.32 -18.41 10.94
C VAL A 183 0.01 -17.72 11.20
N LEU A 184 0.63 -17.23 10.13
CA LEU A 184 1.86 -16.45 10.17
C LEU A 184 1.57 -15.01 9.78
N GLY A 185 1.86 -14.05 10.65
CA GLY A 185 1.89 -12.63 10.31
C GLY A 185 3.31 -12.15 10.06
N THR A 186 3.52 -11.30 9.06
CA THR A 186 4.83 -10.65 8.84
C THR A 186 4.72 -9.13 8.81
N ASP A 187 5.69 -8.46 9.43
CA ASP A 187 5.81 -7.01 9.41
C ASP A 187 7.28 -6.60 9.56
N LEU A 188 7.63 -5.37 9.19
CA LEU A 188 8.96 -4.83 9.44
C LEU A 188 9.18 -4.45 10.90
N SER A 189 8.09 -4.12 11.60
CA SER A 189 8.07 -3.73 12.99
C SER A 189 7.68 -4.91 13.88
N PRO A 190 8.52 -5.29 14.86
CA PRO A 190 8.14 -6.25 15.89
C PRO A 190 7.30 -5.54 16.97
N ILE A 191 6.04 -5.22 16.66
CA ILE A 191 5.12 -4.45 17.52
C ILE A 191 3.91 -5.26 17.97
N GLN A 192 3.88 -6.55 17.66
CA GLN A 192 2.75 -7.44 17.95
C GLN A 192 2.71 -7.81 19.45
N PRO A 193 1.54 -8.20 19.99
CA PRO A 193 1.36 -8.48 21.41
C PRO A 193 1.91 -9.85 21.84
N GLU A 194 2.44 -9.94 23.06
CA GLU A 194 2.96 -11.19 23.65
C GLU A 194 1.93 -12.33 23.75
N TRP A 195 0.69 -11.98 24.08
CA TRP A 195 -0.37 -12.95 24.29
C TRP A 195 -1.14 -13.22 23.01
N ILE A 196 -0.78 -14.30 22.33
CA ILE A 196 -1.34 -14.67 21.02
C ILE A 196 -1.86 -16.12 21.02
N PRO A 197 -2.77 -16.49 20.10
CA PRO A 197 -3.24 -17.86 19.95
C PRO A 197 -2.07 -18.83 19.68
N PRO A 198 -2.11 -20.08 20.18
CA PRO A 198 -1.01 -21.03 20.05
C PRO A 198 -0.71 -21.44 18.60
N ASN A 199 -1.62 -21.15 17.68
CA ASN A 199 -1.52 -21.40 16.25
C ASN A 199 -1.18 -20.13 15.44
N CYS A 200 -0.87 -19.02 16.11
CA CYS A 200 -0.44 -17.76 15.50
C CYS A 200 1.04 -17.49 15.83
N SER A 201 1.79 -16.98 14.85
CA SER A 201 3.18 -16.54 15.05
C SER A 201 3.51 -15.33 14.18
N PHE A 202 4.54 -14.57 14.57
CA PHE A 202 4.97 -13.36 13.86
C PHE A 202 6.45 -13.40 13.51
N GLU A 203 6.79 -12.93 12.30
CA GLU A 203 8.16 -12.80 11.82
C GLU A 203 8.45 -11.38 11.35
N VAL A 204 9.67 -10.90 11.61
CA VAL A 204 10.16 -9.64 11.06
C VAL A 204 10.63 -9.90 9.63
N ASP A 205 9.82 -9.50 8.64
CA ASP A 205 10.11 -9.74 7.23
C ASP A 205 9.57 -8.61 6.35
N ASP A 206 10.18 -8.44 5.18
CA ASP A 206 9.77 -7.47 4.18
C ASP A 206 9.09 -8.16 3.00
N PHE A 207 7.78 -7.95 2.86
CA PHE A 207 6.98 -8.61 1.83
C PHE A 207 7.38 -8.23 0.38
N GLU A 208 8.11 -7.13 0.14
CA GLU A 208 8.62 -6.76 -1.19
C GLU A 208 9.89 -7.54 -1.58
N SER A 209 10.51 -8.22 -0.60
CA SER A 209 11.65 -9.10 -0.82
C SER A 209 11.22 -10.44 -1.41
N ASN A 210 12.20 -11.21 -1.88
CA ASN A 210 11.94 -12.57 -2.33
C ASN A 210 11.52 -13.43 -1.14
N TRP A 211 10.36 -14.06 -1.24
CA TRP A 211 9.85 -14.93 -0.20
C TRP A 211 10.62 -16.26 -0.18
N LEU A 212 11.01 -16.70 1.02
CA LEU A 212 11.86 -17.89 1.23
C LEU A 212 11.08 -19.09 1.80
N TYR A 213 9.75 -19.05 1.75
CA TYR A 213 8.91 -20.09 2.30
C TYR A 213 9.06 -21.39 1.51
N THR A 214 9.31 -22.49 2.23
CA THR A 214 9.45 -23.83 1.63
C THR A 214 8.14 -24.60 1.56
N ARG A 215 7.13 -24.16 2.32
CA ARG A 215 5.76 -24.68 2.26
C ARG A 215 4.84 -23.60 1.68
N PRO A 216 3.89 -23.95 0.81
CA PRO A 216 2.89 -23.02 0.33
C PRO A 216 1.86 -22.69 1.42
N PHE A 217 0.99 -21.73 1.12
CA PHE A 217 -0.15 -21.30 1.94
C PHE A 217 -1.47 -21.66 1.26
N ASP A 218 -2.51 -21.90 2.04
CA ASP A 218 -3.89 -22.02 1.55
C ASP A 218 -4.51 -20.65 1.30
N PHE A 219 -4.11 -19.66 2.11
CA PHE A 219 -4.61 -18.30 2.04
C PHE A 219 -3.51 -17.31 2.34
N ILE A 220 -3.47 -16.24 1.56
CA ILE A 220 -2.62 -15.07 1.82
C ILE A 220 -3.55 -13.86 1.90
N HIS A 221 -3.38 -13.07 2.94
CA HIS A 221 -4.14 -11.86 3.20
C HIS A 221 -3.21 -10.65 3.28
N ALA A 222 -3.71 -9.51 2.80
CA ALA A 222 -3.07 -8.21 2.91
C ALA A 222 -4.13 -7.14 3.15
N ARG A 223 -3.87 -6.19 4.04
CA ARG A 223 -4.80 -5.08 4.31
C ARG A 223 -4.05 -3.78 4.54
N GLU A 224 -4.55 -2.70 3.95
CA GLU A 224 -4.01 -1.32 4.11
C GLU A 224 -2.52 -1.21 3.72
N LEU A 225 -2.12 -1.89 2.64
CA LEU A 225 -0.74 -1.88 2.12
C LEU A 225 -0.55 -0.97 0.90
N GLU A 226 -1.59 -0.23 0.50
CA GLU A 226 -1.46 0.86 -0.48
C GLU A 226 -0.43 1.89 -0.02
N GLY A 227 0.39 2.40 -0.93
CA GLY A 227 1.50 3.28 -0.57
C GLY A 227 2.67 2.59 0.17
N CYS A 228 2.55 1.29 0.45
CA CYS A 228 3.61 0.45 1.01
C CYS A 228 4.22 -0.51 -0.04
N ILE A 229 3.63 -0.61 -1.24
CA ILE A 229 4.06 -1.50 -2.32
C ILE A 229 4.62 -0.68 -3.49
N ALA A 230 5.85 -0.97 -3.92
CA ALA A 230 6.46 -0.33 -5.08
C ALA A 230 6.09 -1.02 -6.41
N ASP A 231 5.87 -2.34 -6.37
CA ASP A 231 5.50 -3.17 -7.53
C ASP A 231 4.44 -4.21 -7.12
N GLU A 232 3.17 -3.88 -7.36
CA GLU A 232 2.06 -4.77 -6.99
C GLU A 232 2.01 -6.02 -7.87
N LEU A 233 2.43 -5.94 -9.14
CA LEU A 233 2.44 -7.12 -10.01
C LEU A 233 3.45 -8.15 -9.50
N LYS A 234 4.65 -7.70 -9.10
CA LYS A 234 5.64 -8.57 -8.46
C LYS A 234 5.08 -9.19 -7.17
N LEU A 235 4.43 -8.39 -6.32
CA LEU A 235 3.81 -8.91 -5.09
C LEU A 235 2.78 -10.00 -5.40
N PHE A 236 1.91 -9.76 -6.39
CA PHE A 236 0.87 -10.71 -6.78
C PHE A 236 1.47 -11.98 -7.37
N GLN A 237 2.54 -11.89 -8.17
CA GLN A 237 3.29 -13.05 -8.66
C GLN A 237 3.89 -13.86 -7.51
N GLN A 238 4.49 -13.21 -6.51
CA GLN A 238 5.02 -13.91 -5.34
C GLN A 238 3.90 -14.59 -4.53
N ALA A 239 2.77 -13.92 -4.30
CA ALA A 239 1.62 -14.51 -3.64
C ALA A 239 1.11 -15.74 -4.42
N HIS A 240 0.99 -15.62 -5.75
CA HIS A 240 0.58 -16.71 -6.63
C HIS A 240 1.55 -17.91 -6.55
N GLU A 241 2.86 -17.69 -6.59
CA GLU A 241 3.87 -18.75 -6.49
C GLU A 241 3.77 -19.53 -5.16
N HIS A 242 3.50 -18.84 -4.06
CA HIS A 242 3.49 -19.40 -2.71
C HIS A 242 2.13 -19.93 -2.25
N LEU A 243 1.10 -19.89 -3.09
CA LEU A 243 -0.18 -20.54 -2.81
C LEU A 243 -0.18 -22.02 -3.25
N VAL A 244 -0.95 -22.84 -2.54
CA VAL A 244 -1.36 -24.17 -3.03
C VAL A 244 -2.27 -24.00 -4.26
N PRO A 245 -2.35 -24.99 -5.18
CA PRO A 245 -3.42 -25.01 -6.16
C PRO A 245 -4.79 -24.90 -5.47
N GLY A 246 -5.65 -24.02 -5.98
CA GLY A 246 -6.94 -23.71 -5.35
C GLY A 246 -6.88 -22.74 -4.16
N GLY A 247 -5.70 -22.34 -3.71
CA GLY A 247 -5.51 -21.34 -2.66
C GLY A 247 -5.85 -19.92 -3.12
N TYR A 248 -6.09 -19.01 -2.16
CA TYR A 248 -6.54 -17.65 -2.44
C TYR A 248 -5.56 -16.58 -1.96
N PHE A 249 -5.42 -15.52 -2.74
CA PHE A 249 -4.86 -14.25 -2.27
C PHE A 249 -5.98 -13.22 -2.19
N GLU A 250 -6.10 -12.51 -1.07
CA GLU A 250 -7.05 -11.42 -0.88
C GLU A 250 -6.34 -10.16 -0.37
N MET A 251 -6.66 -9.02 -0.99
CA MET A 251 -6.15 -7.72 -0.60
C MET A 251 -7.29 -6.73 -0.38
N GLN A 252 -7.19 -5.96 0.71
CA GLN A 252 -8.22 -5.02 1.16
C GLN A 252 -7.61 -3.65 1.43
N ALA A 253 -8.24 -2.57 0.99
CA ALA A 253 -7.70 -1.23 1.22
C ALA A 253 -8.70 -0.11 0.98
N VAL A 254 -8.47 1.01 1.65
CA VAL A 254 -9.16 2.27 1.41
C VAL A 254 -8.55 2.98 0.19
N GLY A 255 -9.40 3.28 -0.80
CA GLY A 255 -9.00 4.08 -1.94
C GLY A 255 -8.65 5.52 -1.53
N ALA A 256 -7.53 6.03 -2.05
CA ALA A 256 -7.03 7.39 -1.80
C ALA A 256 -7.82 8.48 -2.56
N GLN A 257 -9.14 8.51 -2.38
CA GLN A 257 -10.04 9.52 -2.95
C GLN A 257 -11.28 9.71 -2.08
N PHE A 258 -11.54 10.96 -1.67
CA PHE A 258 -12.85 11.33 -1.15
C PHE A 258 -13.87 11.44 -2.27
N LEU A 259 -15.07 10.92 -2.03
CA LEU A 259 -16.20 10.96 -2.94
C LEU A 259 -17.45 11.45 -2.21
N SER A 260 -18.46 11.87 -2.97
CA SER A 260 -19.78 12.26 -2.48
C SER A 260 -20.83 11.94 -3.55
N ASP A 261 -22.06 11.69 -3.12
CA ASP A 261 -23.20 11.40 -4.01
C ASP A 261 -24.11 12.62 -4.23
N ASP A 262 -23.85 13.76 -3.58
CA ASP A 262 -24.75 14.94 -3.56
C ASP A 262 -24.02 16.28 -3.75
N ASP A 263 -22.88 16.26 -4.44
CA ASP A 263 -22.03 17.42 -4.77
C ASP A 263 -21.45 18.17 -3.56
N THR A 264 -21.72 17.72 -2.32
CA THR A 264 -21.21 18.39 -1.11
C THR A 264 -19.69 18.32 -0.99
N ILE A 265 -19.03 17.44 -1.74
CA ILE A 265 -17.57 17.40 -1.91
C ILE A 265 -17.00 18.75 -2.38
N GLU A 266 -17.75 19.56 -3.13
CA GLU A 266 -17.32 20.91 -3.56
C GLU A 266 -16.97 21.83 -2.38
N LYS A 267 -17.54 21.58 -1.19
CA LYS A 267 -17.24 22.31 0.04
C LYS A 267 -15.96 21.82 0.74
N ALA A 268 -15.51 20.61 0.42
CA ALA A 268 -14.37 19.93 1.06
C ALA A 268 -13.04 20.23 0.32
N THR A 269 -12.76 21.52 0.07
CA THR A 269 -11.63 21.94 -0.77
C THR A 269 -10.27 21.55 -0.21
N ASN A 270 -10.08 21.62 1.11
CA ASN A 270 -8.83 21.26 1.76
C ASN A 270 -8.66 19.74 1.82
N ALA A 271 -9.74 18.99 2.07
CA ALA A 271 -9.72 17.52 2.04
C ALA A 271 -9.38 16.98 0.64
N GLN A 272 -9.96 17.56 -0.41
CA GLN A 272 -9.61 17.21 -1.80
C GLN A 272 -8.14 17.53 -2.11
N MET A 273 -7.67 18.73 -1.75
CA MET A 273 -6.28 19.11 -1.93
C MET A 273 -5.31 18.21 -1.15
N TRP A 274 -5.72 17.72 0.03
CA TRP A 274 -4.93 16.79 0.81
C TRP A 274 -4.79 15.44 0.10
N MET A 275 -5.88 14.87 -0.39
CA MET A 275 -5.85 13.62 -1.17
C MET A 275 -5.01 13.74 -2.44
N GLU A 276 -5.06 14.86 -3.16
CA GLU A 276 -4.18 15.11 -4.31
C GLU A 276 -2.70 15.11 -3.93
N ASN A 277 -2.35 15.81 -2.84
CA ASN A 277 -0.96 15.91 -2.39
C ASN A 277 -0.44 14.59 -1.81
N ILE A 278 -1.27 13.82 -1.10
CA ILE A 278 -0.91 12.48 -0.63
C ILE A 278 -0.58 11.57 -1.82
N ARG A 279 -1.44 11.51 -2.84
CA ARG A 279 -1.18 10.70 -4.04
C ARG A 279 0.09 11.13 -4.76
N LYS A 280 0.28 12.45 -4.93
CA LYS A 280 1.49 13.01 -5.54
C LYS A 280 2.75 12.65 -4.75
N GLY A 281 2.72 12.82 -3.43
CA GLY A 281 3.84 12.50 -2.56
C GLY A 281 4.19 11.02 -2.55
N ALA A 282 3.17 10.14 -2.48
CA ALA A 282 3.33 8.70 -2.56
C ALA A 282 3.95 8.25 -3.90
N ALA A 283 3.48 8.81 -5.02
CA ALA A 283 4.05 8.56 -6.34
C ALA A 283 5.51 9.06 -6.47
N MET A 284 5.83 10.25 -5.96
CA MET A 284 7.20 10.78 -5.94
C MET A 284 8.15 9.94 -5.08
N PHE A 285 7.62 9.34 -4.01
CA PHE A 285 8.35 8.44 -3.13
C PHE A 285 8.60 7.06 -3.77
N GLY A 286 7.82 6.69 -4.79
CA GLY A 286 7.96 5.44 -5.53
C GLY A 286 7.00 4.32 -5.09
N LYS A 287 6.03 4.63 -4.22
CA LYS A 287 5.00 3.68 -3.77
C LYS A 287 3.62 4.35 -3.92
N PRO A 288 2.96 4.23 -5.08
CA PRO A 288 1.68 4.88 -5.33
C PRO A 288 0.58 4.33 -4.39
N ILE A 289 -0.38 5.18 -4.06
CA ILE A 289 -1.48 4.86 -3.14
C ILE A 289 -2.85 4.83 -3.85
N ASP A 290 -2.88 5.03 -5.17
CA ASP A 290 -4.11 5.14 -5.97
C ASP A 290 -4.24 4.06 -7.04
N SER A 291 -3.47 2.96 -6.92
CA SER A 291 -3.46 1.88 -7.89
C SER A 291 -4.61 0.87 -7.75
N HIS A 292 -5.45 1.00 -6.72
CA HIS A 292 -6.60 0.13 -6.43
C HIS A 292 -7.42 -0.29 -7.66
N PRO A 293 -7.80 0.61 -8.58
CA PRO A 293 -8.61 0.24 -9.75
C PRO A 293 -7.90 -0.71 -10.73
N THR A 294 -6.58 -0.89 -10.59
CA THR A 294 -5.76 -1.76 -11.45
C THR A 294 -5.56 -3.17 -10.89
N TRP A 295 -5.90 -3.40 -9.62
CA TRP A 295 -5.52 -4.63 -8.92
C TRP A 295 -6.13 -5.89 -9.52
N LYS A 296 -7.39 -5.85 -9.95
CA LYS A 296 -8.03 -6.97 -10.64
C LYS A 296 -7.20 -7.43 -11.85
N ASN A 297 -6.87 -6.50 -12.76
CA ASN A 297 -6.11 -6.81 -13.97
C ASN A 297 -4.70 -7.33 -13.63
N LYS A 298 -4.03 -6.73 -12.63
CA LYS A 298 -2.71 -7.18 -12.19
C LYS A 298 -2.75 -8.58 -11.57
N MET A 299 -3.81 -8.93 -10.83
CA MET A 299 -4.00 -10.29 -10.31
C MET A 299 -4.21 -11.29 -11.47
N GLU A 300 -5.03 -10.94 -12.47
CA GLU A 300 -5.21 -11.78 -13.67
C GLU A 300 -3.88 -11.95 -14.42
N GLU A 301 -3.09 -10.88 -14.58
CA GLU A 301 -1.76 -10.91 -15.20
C GLU A 301 -0.76 -11.78 -14.41
N ALA A 302 -0.84 -11.78 -13.08
CA ALA A 302 -0.03 -12.63 -12.22
C ALA A 302 -0.41 -14.14 -12.29
N GLY A 303 -1.50 -14.48 -12.98
CA GLY A 303 -1.93 -15.87 -13.21
C GLY A 303 -3.07 -16.35 -12.31
N PHE A 304 -3.66 -15.47 -11.49
CA PHE A 304 -4.86 -15.82 -10.73
C PHE A 304 -6.07 -16.00 -11.65
N VAL A 305 -6.99 -16.87 -11.24
CA VAL A 305 -8.29 -17.11 -11.89
C VAL A 305 -9.43 -16.77 -10.94
N ASP A 306 -10.64 -16.65 -11.49
CA ASP A 306 -11.85 -16.26 -10.75
C ASP A 306 -11.69 -14.94 -9.97
N VAL A 307 -10.92 -14.00 -10.53
CA VAL A 307 -10.59 -12.75 -9.87
C VAL A 307 -11.84 -11.89 -9.72
N THR A 308 -12.16 -11.53 -8.48
CA THR A 308 -13.28 -10.67 -8.13
C THR A 308 -12.76 -9.42 -7.46
N GLN A 309 -13.35 -8.27 -7.81
CA GLN A 309 -13.16 -7.03 -7.10
C GLN A 309 -14.53 -6.51 -6.64
N GLU A 310 -14.60 -6.11 -5.39
CA GLU A 310 -15.78 -5.51 -4.78
C GLU A 310 -15.38 -4.16 -4.20
N ILE A 311 -16.24 -3.14 -4.40
CA ILE A 311 -16.02 -1.80 -3.86
C ILE A 311 -17.19 -1.44 -2.95
N ARG A 312 -16.91 -1.11 -1.69
CA ARG A 312 -17.92 -0.66 -0.71
C ARG A 312 -17.71 0.82 -0.38
N LYS A 313 -18.81 1.55 -0.14
CA LYS A 313 -18.73 2.95 0.33
C LYS A 313 -18.64 2.96 1.85
N VAL A 314 -17.59 3.58 2.38
CA VAL A 314 -17.43 3.83 3.82
C VAL A 314 -17.64 5.31 4.07
N PRO A 315 -18.78 5.73 4.65
CA PRO A 315 -19.08 7.13 4.91
C PRO A 315 -18.14 7.72 5.96
N ILE A 316 -17.95 9.03 5.93
CA ILE A 316 -17.22 9.79 6.95
C ILE A 316 -18.24 10.65 7.69
N GLY A 317 -18.53 10.31 8.94
CA GLY A 317 -19.52 10.99 9.77
C GLY A 317 -20.86 10.27 9.85
N ALA A 318 -21.73 10.76 10.74
CA ALA A 318 -23.01 10.12 11.09
C ALA A 318 -24.19 10.55 10.20
N TRP A 319 -23.92 11.01 8.97
CA TRP A 319 -24.93 11.51 8.05
C TRP A 319 -25.79 10.43 7.35
N PRO A 320 -25.36 9.16 7.16
CA PRO A 320 -26.20 8.15 6.51
C PRO A 320 -27.46 7.79 7.33
N LYS A 321 -28.58 7.55 6.65
CA LYS A 321 -29.84 7.01 7.24
C LYS A 321 -29.74 5.56 7.67
N ASP A 322 -28.97 4.76 6.93
CA ASP A 322 -28.79 3.35 7.26
C ASP A 322 -28.02 3.25 8.60
N PRO A 323 -28.56 2.55 9.62
CA PRO A 323 -27.98 2.55 10.95
C PRO A 323 -26.59 1.92 10.99
N THR A 324 -26.33 0.91 10.17
CA THR A 324 -25.03 0.25 10.07
C THR A 324 -24.00 1.20 9.44
N LEU A 325 -24.36 1.84 8.33
CA LEU A 325 -23.49 2.83 7.68
C LEU A 325 -23.28 4.07 8.55
N LYS A 326 -24.27 4.48 9.34
CA LYS A 326 -24.12 5.56 10.31
C LYS A 326 -23.10 5.21 11.39
N GLU A 327 -23.18 4.00 11.95
CA GLU A 327 -22.22 3.51 12.95
C GLU A 327 -20.81 3.45 12.36
N ILE A 328 -20.65 2.82 11.19
CA ILE A 328 -19.39 2.81 10.42
C ILE A 328 -18.87 4.23 10.23
N GLY A 329 -19.74 5.16 9.84
CA GLY A 329 -19.36 6.55 9.59
C GLY A 329 -18.89 7.31 10.82
N ARG A 330 -19.42 7.01 12.02
CA ARG A 330 -18.94 7.57 13.29
C ARG A 330 -17.51 7.14 13.57
N PHE A 331 -17.22 5.85 13.44
CA PHE A 331 -15.86 5.33 13.62
C PHE A 331 -14.91 5.84 12.53
N GLN A 332 -15.35 5.86 11.26
CA GLN A 332 -14.54 6.37 10.16
C GLN A 332 -14.20 7.85 10.33
N SER A 333 -15.08 8.68 10.87
CA SER A 333 -14.76 10.10 11.13
C SER A 333 -13.58 10.26 12.10
N LEU A 334 -13.54 9.43 13.14
CA LEU A 334 -12.40 9.39 14.07
C LEU A 334 -11.15 8.82 13.40
N GLN A 335 -11.30 7.74 12.64
CA GLN A 335 -10.20 7.10 11.91
C GLN A 335 -9.55 8.07 10.93
N GLU A 336 -10.33 8.75 10.10
CA GLU A 336 -9.82 9.65 9.06
C GLU A 336 -9.06 10.83 9.67
N ALA A 337 -9.56 11.38 10.79
CA ALA A 337 -8.86 12.43 11.53
C ALA A 337 -7.47 11.98 12.00
N LYS A 338 -7.31 10.71 12.39
CA LYS A 338 -6.03 10.10 12.78
C LYS A 338 -5.15 9.78 11.57
N VAL A 339 -5.73 9.31 10.47
CA VAL A 339 -5.01 9.06 9.19
C VAL A 339 -4.36 10.36 8.71
N ILE A 340 -5.10 11.48 8.72
CA ILE A 340 -4.57 12.79 8.34
C ILE A 340 -3.37 13.17 9.22
N GLU A 341 -3.45 12.99 10.53
CA GLU A 341 -2.33 13.32 11.43
C GLU A 341 -1.12 12.40 11.24
N SER A 342 -1.36 11.15 10.84
CA SER A 342 -0.33 10.14 10.63
C SER A 342 0.42 10.29 9.30
N TYR A 343 -0.30 10.42 8.17
CA TYR A 343 0.29 10.40 6.83
C TYR A 343 0.84 11.76 6.41
N THR A 344 0.24 12.87 6.88
CA THR A 344 0.59 14.21 6.41
C THR A 344 2.03 14.62 6.75
N PRO A 345 2.55 14.46 7.98
CA PRO A 345 3.84 15.03 8.36
C PRO A 345 5.00 14.57 7.47
N ALA A 346 5.18 13.26 7.27
CA ALA A 346 6.31 12.74 6.51
C ALA A 346 6.17 12.99 5.00
N VAL A 347 4.98 12.78 4.44
CA VAL A 347 4.72 13.00 3.01
C VAL A 347 4.91 14.48 2.66
N PHE A 348 4.34 15.39 3.45
CA PHE A 348 4.38 16.81 3.11
C PHE A 348 5.74 17.44 3.41
N SER A 349 6.39 17.08 4.52
CA SER A 349 7.71 17.65 4.84
C SER A 349 8.82 17.04 4.00
N ARG A 350 9.01 15.71 4.05
CA ARG A 350 10.17 15.03 3.45
C ARG A 350 10.08 14.98 1.92
N VAL A 351 8.88 14.83 1.36
CA VAL A 351 8.69 14.62 -0.09
C VAL A 351 8.25 15.91 -0.79
N LEU A 352 7.24 16.60 -0.25
CA LEU A 352 6.69 17.80 -0.90
C LEU A 352 7.38 19.11 -0.47
N GLY A 353 8.20 19.09 0.58
CA GLY A 353 8.98 20.24 1.04
C GLY A 353 8.20 21.33 1.77
N TRP A 354 7.03 21.01 2.33
CA TRP A 354 6.24 21.96 3.13
C TRP A 354 6.86 22.19 4.51
N SER A 355 6.67 23.38 5.05
CA SER A 355 7.05 23.66 6.44
C SER A 355 6.10 22.99 7.44
N ASN A 356 6.60 22.73 8.66
CA ASN A 356 5.77 22.16 9.72
C ASN A 356 4.59 23.07 10.08
N GLU A 357 4.77 24.39 10.07
CA GLU A 357 3.71 25.36 10.35
C GLU A 357 2.59 25.30 9.30
N GLU A 358 2.94 25.23 8.02
CA GLU A 358 1.97 25.06 6.94
C GLU A 358 1.21 23.74 7.06
N ILE A 359 1.92 22.65 7.41
CA ILE A 359 1.32 21.33 7.63
C ILE A 359 0.27 21.37 8.75
N GLN A 360 0.60 21.95 9.91
CA GLN A 360 -0.34 21.99 11.04
C GLN A 360 -1.57 22.84 10.74
N VAL A 361 -1.40 23.99 10.06
CA VAL A 361 -2.53 24.82 9.61
C VAL A 361 -3.40 24.03 8.62
N PHE A 362 -2.79 23.27 7.72
CA PHE A 362 -3.51 22.50 6.71
C PHE A 362 -4.30 21.34 7.34
N ILE A 363 -3.69 20.56 8.23
CA ILE A 363 -4.36 19.52 9.03
C ILE A 363 -5.60 20.09 9.74
N ALA A 364 -5.48 21.24 10.39
CA ALA A 364 -6.61 21.86 11.08
C ALA A 364 -7.77 22.23 10.14
N LYS A 365 -7.47 22.73 8.93
CA LYS A 365 -8.50 23.04 7.92
C LYS A 365 -9.21 21.78 7.43
N ILE A 366 -8.47 20.72 7.13
CA ILE A 366 -9.05 19.45 6.67
C ILE A 366 -9.96 18.86 7.76
N LYS A 367 -9.48 18.80 9.01
CA LYS A 367 -10.27 18.27 10.14
C LYS A 367 -11.52 19.09 10.42
N ASN A 368 -11.54 20.40 10.10
CA ASN A 368 -12.75 21.20 10.20
C ASN A 368 -13.76 20.86 9.10
N GLU A 369 -13.32 20.64 7.87
CA GLU A 369 -14.20 20.20 6.77
C GLU A 369 -14.78 18.80 7.05
N LEU A 370 -13.97 17.84 7.52
CA LEU A 370 -14.45 16.48 7.84
C LEU A 370 -15.44 16.39 9.02
N LYS A 371 -15.56 17.45 9.81
CA LYS A 371 -16.50 17.55 10.93
C LYS A 371 -17.78 18.30 10.55
N ASP A 372 -17.82 18.94 9.39
CA ASP A 372 -18.98 19.71 8.95
C ASP A 372 -20.10 18.74 8.53
N PRO A 373 -21.25 18.72 9.23
CA PRO A 373 -22.34 17.81 8.90
C PRO A 373 -22.98 18.12 7.54
N ALA A 374 -22.69 19.27 6.92
CA ALA A 374 -23.17 19.63 5.58
C ALA A 374 -22.27 19.11 4.45
N ILE A 375 -21.24 18.31 4.77
CA ILE A 375 -20.32 17.67 3.84
C ILE A 375 -20.45 16.15 3.98
N HIS A 376 -21.00 15.49 2.96
CA HIS A 376 -21.28 14.06 2.97
C HIS A 376 -20.23 13.29 2.16
N LEU A 377 -19.04 13.16 2.75
CA LEU A 377 -17.96 12.40 2.14
C LEU A 377 -18.05 10.91 2.47
N TYR A 378 -17.58 10.09 1.54
CA TYR A 378 -17.25 8.68 1.76
C TYR A 378 -15.93 8.32 1.07
N LEU A 379 -15.36 7.20 1.49
CA LEU A 379 -14.20 6.57 0.86
C LEU A 379 -14.64 5.27 0.17
N PRO A 380 -14.15 4.99 -1.05
CA PRO A 380 -14.31 3.68 -1.66
C PRO A 380 -13.33 2.70 -1.02
N VAL A 381 -13.81 1.59 -0.48
CA VAL A 381 -12.96 0.51 0.06
C VAL A 381 -12.98 -0.65 -0.92
N TYR A 382 -11.80 -1.03 -1.39
CA TYR A 382 -11.57 -2.07 -2.38
C TYR A 382 -11.27 -3.38 -1.69
N PHE A 383 -11.92 -4.44 -2.15
CA PHE A 383 -11.63 -5.82 -1.82
C PHE A 383 -11.36 -6.54 -3.13
N VAL A 384 -10.20 -7.16 -3.26
CA VAL A 384 -9.85 -7.94 -4.45
C VAL A 384 -9.32 -9.30 -4.03
N TRP A 385 -9.79 -10.35 -4.67
CA TRP A 385 -9.27 -11.70 -4.42
C TRP A 385 -9.24 -12.52 -5.69
N GLY A 386 -8.28 -13.43 -5.76
CA GLY A 386 -8.09 -14.36 -6.86
C GLY A 386 -7.64 -15.73 -6.36
N ARG A 387 -8.00 -16.77 -7.11
CA ARG A 387 -7.61 -18.15 -6.79
C ARG A 387 -6.42 -18.57 -7.65
N LYS A 388 -5.46 -19.29 -7.08
CA LYS A 388 -4.45 -20.00 -7.88
C LYS A 388 -5.13 -21.14 -8.63
N PRO A 389 -4.91 -21.31 -9.95
CA PRO A 389 -5.51 -22.41 -10.71
C PRO A 389 -5.29 -23.78 -10.05
N GLU A 390 -6.25 -24.69 -10.21
CA GLU A 390 -6.04 -26.09 -9.85
C GLU A 390 -4.90 -26.66 -10.70
N GLY A 391 -4.06 -27.52 -10.11
CA GLY A 391 -3.09 -28.28 -10.88
C GLY A 391 -3.83 -29.22 -11.83
N VAL A 392 -3.43 -29.23 -13.11
CA VAL A 392 -3.94 -30.18 -14.12
C VAL A 392 -3.43 -31.59 -13.84
#